data_AF-A0AA86GKB4-F1
#
_entry.id   AF-A0AA86GKB4-F1
#
_cell.length_a   1.000
_cell.length_b   1.000
_cell.length_c   1.000
_cell.angle_alpha   90.00
_cell.angle_beta   90.00
_cell.angle_gamma   90.00
#
_symmetry.space_group_name_H-M   'P 1'
#
loop_
_entity.id
_entity.type
_entity.pdbx_description
1 polymer ?
#
loop_
_entity_poly.entity_id
_entity_poly.type
_entity_poly.pdbx_seq_one_letter_code
_entity_poly.pdbx_strand_id
1 'polypeptide(L)'
;MATSKLANILLDALEDERKAEATYAAVIEKFGPVRPFSNIIEAEQRHAAALERQLARLGIDVPPDPWTGKVAAPASLAQACESAVQGEIENIALYDRLIPMVDDPAARQVMENLQAASRERHLPAFRQCLERERDRRS
;
A
#
# COMPACT_ATOMS: atom_id res chain seq x y z
N MET A 1 8.56 21.72 -14.81
CA MET A 1 7.67 22.63 -14.04
C MET A 1 7.23 21.90 -12.79
N ALA A 2 6.93 22.59 -11.68
CA ALA A 2 6.59 21.95 -10.40
C ALA A 2 5.45 20.92 -10.48
N THR A 3 4.48 21.12 -11.38
CA THR A 3 3.35 20.20 -11.64
C THR A 3 3.79 18.81 -12.11
N SER A 4 4.83 18.68 -12.94
CA SER A 4 5.30 17.37 -13.41
C SER A 4 5.99 16.57 -12.31
N LYS A 5 6.59 17.24 -11.32
CA LYS A 5 7.23 16.59 -10.18
C LYS A 5 6.20 16.06 -9.19
N LEU A 6 5.19 16.87 -8.85
CA LEU A 6 4.09 16.44 -7.99
C LEU A 6 3.29 15.29 -8.62
N ALA A 7 3.05 15.36 -9.93
CA ALA A 7 2.40 14.28 -10.67
C ALA A 7 3.13 12.94 -10.49
N ASN A 8 4.45 12.91 -10.75
CA ASN A 8 5.24 11.70 -10.59
C ASN A 8 5.21 11.18 -9.14
N ILE A 9 5.29 12.06 -8.15
CA ILE A 9 5.22 11.67 -6.73
C ILE A 9 3.88 10.96 -6.41
N LEU A 10 2.77 11.52 -6.88
CA LEU A 10 1.44 10.94 -6.63
C LEU A 10 1.23 9.65 -7.42
N LEU A 11 1.80 9.55 -8.62
CA LEU A 11 1.74 8.32 -9.44
C LEU A 11 2.59 7.21 -8.82
N ASP A 12 3.78 7.51 -8.32
CA ASP A 12 4.65 6.55 -7.62
C ASP A 12 3.95 6.02 -6.36
N ALA A 13 3.32 6.90 -5.57
CA ALA A 13 2.52 6.49 -4.42
C ALA A 13 1.34 5.62 -4.83
N LEU A 14 0.61 5.99 -5.89
CA LEU A 14 -0.55 5.23 -6.37
C LEU A 14 -0.17 3.84 -6.86
N GLU A 15 0.96 3.71 -7.54
CA GLU A 15 1.48 2.42 -7.98
C GLU A 15 1.76 1.49 -6.80
N ASP A 16 2.34 2.02 -5.71
CA ASP A 16 2.64 1.26 -4.51
C ASP A 16 1.38 0.79 -3.77
N GLU A 17 0.37 1.67 -3.60
CA GLU A 17 -0.92 1.30 -2.99
C GLU A 17 -1.64 0.20 -3.80
N ARG A 18 -1.64 0.32 -5.14
CA ARG A 18 -2.24 -0.71 -6.03
C ARG A 18 -1.48 -2.02 -5.97
N LYS A 19 -0.15 -1.98 -5.87
CA LYS A 19 0.68 -3.18 -5.70
C LYS A 19 0.39 -3.87 -4.37
N ALA A 20 0.23 -3.11 -3.28
CA ALA A 20 -0.17 -3.64 -1.98
C ALA A 20 -1.56 -4.30 -2.04
N GLU A 21 -2.55 -3.60 -2.60
CA GLU A 21 -3.91 -4.14 -2.83
C GLU A 21 -3.86 -5.46 -3.60
N ALA A 22 -3.19 -5.49 -4.75
CA ALA A 22 -3.10 -6.68 -5.61
C ALA A 22 -2.38 -7.84 -4.89
N THR A 23 -1.36 -7.54 -4.09
CA THR A 23 -0.67 -8.55 -3.26
C THR A 23 -1.61 -9.14 -2.23
N TYR A 24 -2.40 -8.31 -1.54
CA TYR A 24 -3.34 -8.77 -0.52
C TYR A 24 -4.52 -9.51 -1.14
N ALA A 25 -5.00 -9.09 -2.29
CA ALA A 25 -6.02 -9.79 -3.07
C ALA A 25 -5.56 -11.21 -3.44
N ALA A 26 -4.33 -11.36 -3.95
CA ALA A 26 -3.77 -12.66 -4.30
C ALA A 26 -3.66 -13.59 -3.07
N VAL A 27 -3.24 -13.05 -1.92
CA VAL A 27 -3.20 -13.81 -0.66
C VAL A 27 -4.60 -14.25 -0.24
N ILE A 28 -5.60 -13.36 -0.31
CA ILE A 28 -6.99 -13.67 0.03
C ILE A 28 -7.57 -14.73 -0.91
N GLU A 29 -7.27 -14.64 -2.21
CA GLU A 29 -7.71 -15.63 -3.20
C GLU A 29 -7.15 -17.02 -2.88
N LYS A 30 -5.86 -17.11 -2.52
CA LYS A 30 -5.19 -18.38 -2.26
C LYS A 30 -5.54 -19.00 -0.90
N PHE A 31 -5.61 -18.19 0.15
CA PHE A 31 -5.70 -18.67 1.54
C PHE A 31 -7.05 -18.36 2.21
N GLY A 32 -7.97 -17.71 1.51
CA GLY A 32 -9.23 -17.22 2.04
C GLY A 32 -9.08 -15.86 2.75
N PRO A 33 -10.16 -15.31 3.33
CA PRO A 33 -10.20 -13.97 3.94
C PRO A 33 -9.50 -13.90 5.30
N VAL A 34 -8.22 -14.27 5.34
CA VAL A 34 -7.38 -14.30 6.53
C VAL A 34 -6.99 -12.90 7.00
N ARG A 35 -6.96 -12.70 8.32
CA ARG A 35 -6.48 -11.45 8.91
C ARG A 35 -4.95 -11.43 8.94
N PRO A 36 -4.32 -10.25 8.72
CA PRO A 36 -4.96 -8.94 8.57
C PRO A 36 -5.30 -8.57 7.12
N PHE A 37 -4.92 -9.37 6.12
CA PHE A 37 -5.14 -9.09 4.69
C PHE A 37 -6.58 -8.68 4.36
N SER A 38 -7.57 -9.43 4.86
CA SER A 38 -9.00 -9.16 4.59
C SER A 38 -9.50 -7.82 5.10
N ASN A 39 -8.88 -7.26 6.15
CA ASN A 39 -9.27 -5.96 6.69
C ASN A 39 -8.43 -4.81 6.13
N ILE A 40 -7.19 -5.08 5.71
CA ILE A 40 -6.26 -4.06 5.22
C ILE A 40 -6.47 -3.79 3.72
N ILE A 41 -6.91 -4.77 2.93
CA ILE A 41 -7.18 -4.55 1.49
C ILE A 41 -8.15 -3.39 1.23
N GLU A 42 -9.19 -3.24 2.07
CA GLU A 42 -10.12 -2.11 1.97
C GLU A 42 -9.48 -0.76 2.35
N ALA A 43 -8.42 -0.77 3.16
CA ALA A 43 -7.64 0.43 3.44
C ALA A 43 -6.82 0.83 2.20
N GLU A 44 -6.13 -0.11 1.56
CA GLU A 44 -5.33 0.18 0.36
C GLU A 44 -6.19 0.66 -0.82
N GLN A 45 -7.38 0.09 -1.00
CA GLN A 45 -8.35 0.60 -1.98
C GLN A 45 -8.74 2.06 -1.71
N ARG A 46 -8.92 2.42 -0.44
CA ARG A 46 -9.23 3.80 -0.04
C ARG A 46 -8.03 4.72 -0.21
N HIS A 47 -6.82 4.23 0.01
CA HIS A 47 -5.57 4.94 -0.22
C HIS A 47 -5.39 5.26 -1.71
N ALA A 48 -5.47 4.25 -2.58
CA ALA A 48 -5.43 4.41 -4.03
C ALA A 48 -6.49 5.42 -4.49
N ALA A 49 -7.75 5.26 -4.08
CA ALA A 49 -8.82 6.19 -4.43
C ALA A 49 -8.56 7.63 -3.91
N ALA A 50 -7.87 7.80 -2.78
CA ALA A 50 -7.51 9.13 -2.28
C ALA A 50 -6.44 9.80 -3.17
N LEU A 51 -5.44 9.05 -3.62
CA LEU A 51 -4.42 9.52 -4.55
C LEU A 51 -5.00 9.84 -5.92
N GLU A 52 -5.90 8.99 -6.44
CA GLU A 52 -6.63 9.23 -7.69
C GLU A 52 -7.44 10.53 -7.64
N ARG A 53 -8.10 10.81 -6.51
CA ARG A 53 -8.81 12.10 -6.31
C ARG A 53 -7.84 13.29 -6.32
N GLN A 54 -6.62 13.15 -5.81
CA GLN A 54 -5.62 14.21 -5.88
C GLN A 54 -5.11 14.41 -7.32
N LEU A 55 -4.84 13.33 -8.05
CA LEU A 55 -4.47 13.40 -9.47
C LEU A 55 -5.56 14.08 -10.30
N ALA A 56 -6.82 13.68 -10.12
CA ALA A 56 -7.96 14.30 -10.79
C ALA A 56 -8.12 15.78 -10.44
N ARG A 57 -7.96 16.17 -9.16
CA ARG A 57 -7.99 17.58 -8.72
C ARG A 57 -6.92 18.42 -9.43
N LEU A 58 -5.76 17.83 -9.70
CA LEU A 58 -4.63 18.47 -10.37
C LEU A 58 -4.71 18.40 -11.90
N GLY A 59 -5.75 17.79 -12.47
CA GLY A 59 -5.92 17.61 -13.91
C GLY A 59 -4.95 16.62 -14.52
N ILE A 60 -4.47 15.64 -13.74
CA ILE A 60 -3.54 14.61 -14.18
C ILE A 60 -4.31 13.34 -14.48
N ASP A 61 -4.06 12.75 -15.65
CA ASP A 61 -4.65 11.47 -16.03
C ASP A 61 -4.15 10.32 -15.13
N VAL A 62 -5.09 9.51 -14.68
CA VAL A 62 -4.80 8.32 -13.86
C VAL A 62 -4.53 7.14 -14.80
N PRO A 63 -3.34 6.52 -14.76
CA PRO A 63 -3.07 5.34 -15.57
C PRO A 63 -3.90 4.15 -15.11
N PRO A 64 -4.20 3.18 -16.00
CA PRO A 64 -4.86 1.94 -15.61
C PRO A 64 -4.02 1.17 -14.59
N ASP A 65 -4.67 0.40 -13.70
CA ASP A 65 -3.99 -0.44 -12.72
C ASP A 65 -3.19 -1.57 -13.44
N PRO A 66 -1.85 -1.59 -13.33
CA PRO A 66 -1.06 -2.62 -13.98
C PRO A 66 -1.05 -3.95 -13.21
N TRP A 67 -1.50 -4.01 -11.95
CA TRP A 67 -1.26 -5.14 -11.04
C TRP A 67 -2.41 -6.14 -10.94
N THR A 68 -3.63 -5.76 -11.35
CA THR A 68 -4.82 -6.61 -11.26
C THR A 68 -4.57 -8.00 -11.88
N GLY A 69 -4.64 -9.05 -11.05
CA GLY A 69 -4.45 -10.45 -11.47
C GLY A 69 -3.03 -10.84 -11.90
N LYS A 70 -2.02 -9.99 -11.67
CA LYS A 70 -0.62 -10.23 -12.08
C LYS A 70 0.30 -10.59 -10.92
N VAL A 71 -0.16 -10.48 -9.68
CA VAL A 71 0.62 -10.81 -8.49
C VAL A 71 0.36 -12.25 -8.07
N ALA A 72 1.42 -13.04 -7.92
CA ALA A 72 1.33 -14.41 -7.42
C ALA A 72 1.42 -14.43 -5.89
N ALA A 73 0.50 -15.12 -5.24
CA ALA A 73 0.51 -15.26 -3.79
C ALA A 73 1.70 -16.14 -3.31
N PRO A 74 2.37 -15.78 -2.19
CA PRO A 74 3.45 -16.57 -1.60
C PRO A 74 3.05 -18.02 -1.29
N ALA A 75 4.04 -18.91 -1.09
CA ALA A 75 3.76 -20.34 -0.93
C ALA A 75 3.07 -20.70 0.39
N SER A 76 3.12 -19.82 1.40
CA SER A 76 2.48 -20.02 2.69
C SER A 76 2.04 -18.71 3.35
N LEU A 77 1.15 -18.79 4.35
CA LEU A 77 0.73 -17.63 5.14
C LEU A 77 1.88 -16.97 5.91
N ALA A 78 2.84 -17.76 6.43
CA ALA A 78 4.04 -17.21 7.06
C ALA A 78 4.85 -16.34 6.09
N GLN A 79 5.08 -16.83 4.88
CA GLN A 79 5.75 -16.05 3.83
C GLN A 79 4.91 -14.86 3.37
N ALA A 80 3.58 -15.00 3.30
CA ALA A 80 2.70 -13.88 2.97
C ALA A 80 2.81 -12.76 4.01
N CYS A 81 2.79 -13.09 5.30
CA CYS A 81 2.93 -12.09 6.35
C CYS A 81 4.34 -11.50 6.41
N GLU A 82 5.38 -12.28 6.11
CA GLU A 82 6.75 -11.76 5.96
C GLU A 82 6.89 -10.79 4.80
N SER A 83 6.38 -11.15 3.61
CA SER A 83 6.37 -10.27 2.44
C SER A 83 5.55 -9.01 2.69
N ALA A 84 4.42 -9.09 3.39
CA ALA A 84 3.62 -7.93 3.75
C ALA A 84 4.34 -7.01 4.76
N VAL A 85 5.02 -7.56 5.77
CA VAL A 85 5.87 -6.75 6.67
C VAL A 85 6.92 -5.97 5.87
N GLN A 86 7.59 -6.64 4.93
CA GLN A 86 8.59 -5.98 4.09
C GLN A 86 7.96 -4.92 3.17
N GLY A 87 6.80 -5.22 2.58
CA GLY A 87 6.04 -4.27 1.77
C GLY A 87 5.66 -3.00 2.53
N GLU A 88 5.15 -3.12 3.76
CA GLU A 88 4.82 -1.96 4.59
C GLU A 88 6.07 -1.14 4.97
N ILE A 89 7.22 -1.79 5.24
CA ILE A 89 8.48 -1.07 5.48
C ILE A 89 8.91 -0.28 4.25
N GLU A 90 8.78 -0.87 3.07
CA GLU A 90 9.09 -0.22 1.78
C GLU A 90 8.14 0.94 1.48
N ASN A 91 6.83 0.76 1.72
CA ASN A 91 5.79 1.80 1.58
C ASN A 91 6.10 3.00 2.50
N ILE A 92 6.33 2.77 3.79
CA ILE A 92 6.67 3.84 4.75
C ILE A 92 7.91 4.61 4.28
N ALA A 93 8.95 3.88 3.86
CA ALA A 93 10.19 4.47 3.37
C ALA A 93 10.00 5.25 2.05
N LEU A 94 9.09 4.81 1.18
CA LEU A 94 8.69 5.56 0.00
C LEU A 94 8.07 6.89 0.41
N TYR A 95 7.06 6.88 1.30
CA TYR A 95 6.43 8.10 1.79
C TYR A 95 7.41 9.03 2.51
N ASP A 96 8.34 8.50 3.32
CA ASP A 96 9.36 9.29 4.01
C ASP A 96 10.24 10.07 3.00
N ARG A 97 10.49 9.50 1.82
CA ARG A 97 11.23 10.17 0.73
C ARG A 97 10.37 11.16 -0.03
N LEU A 98 9.11 10.82 -0.31
CA LEU A 98 8.24 11.59 -1.19
C LEU A 98 7.60 12.81 -0.52
N ILE A 99 7.06 12.66 0.70
CA ILE A 99 6.32 13.72 1.42
C ILE A 99 7.10 15.05 1.53
N PRO A 100 8.41 15.05 1.86
CA PRO A 100 9.19 16.29 1.94
C PRO A 100 9.25 17.07 0.62
N MET A 101 9.02 16.41 -0.52
CA MET A 101 9.10 16.97 -1.87
C MET A 101 7.76 17.55 -2.36
N VAL A 102 6.68 17.48 -1.58
CA VAL A 102 5.31 17.84 -1.98
C VAL A 102 4.93 19.23 -1.47
N ASP A 103 4.90 20.23 -2.35
CA ASP A 103 4.53 21.61 -1.96
C ASP A 103 3.02 21.82 -1.81
N ASP A 104 2.18 21.02 -2.49
CA ASP A 104 0.72 21.12 -2.39
C ASP A 104 0.24 20.58 -1.02
N PRO A 105 -0.36 21.42 -0.17
CA PRO A 105 -0.69 21.03 1.21
C PRO A 105 -1.78 19.96 1.28
N ALA A 106 -2.72 19.94 0.33
CA ALA A 106 -3.80 18.95 0.31
C ALA A 106 -3.26 17.57 -0.08
N ALA A 107 -2.38 17.50 -1.07
CA ALA A 107 -1.69 16.28 -1.46
C ALA A 107 -0.78 15.78 -0.33
N ARG A 108 0.00 16.67 0.29
CA ARG A 108 0.86 16.35 1.43
C ARG A 108 0.08 15.72 2.57
N GLN A 109 -1.03 16.35 2.99
CA GLN A 109 -1.85 15.85 4.09
C GLN A 109 -2.44 14.46 3.78
N VAL A 110 -2.85 14.20 2.54
CA VAL A 110 -3.30 12.85 2.13
C VAL A 110 -2.16 11.85 2.29
N MET A 111 -0.98 12.14 1.74
CA MET A 111 0.17 11.24 1.82
C MET A 111 0.62 10.97 3.26
N GLU A 112 0.61 11.99 4.13
CA GLU A 112 0.91 11.83 5.56
C GLU A 112 -0.09 10.90 6.26
N ASN A 113 -1.38 10.99 5.94
CA ASN A 113 -2.40 10.10 6.50
C ASN A 113 -2.22 8.65 6.05
N LEU A 114 -1.85 8.44 4.77
CA LEU A 114 -1.57 7.12 4.21
C LEU A 114 -0.34 6.50 4.88
N GLN A 115 0.75 7.25 5.00
CA GLN A 115 1.94 6.82 5.72
C GLN A 115 1.64 6.46 7.18
N ALA A 116 0.87 7.29 7.88
CA ALA A 116 0.50 7.01 9.26
C ALA A 116 -0.31 5.71 9.39
N ALA A 117 -1.23 5.44 8.46
CA ALA A 117 -1.97 4.18 8.42
C ALA A 117 -1.04 2.96 8.24
N SER A 118 -0.11 3.03 7.29
CA SER A 118 0.89 1.97 7.09
C SER A 118 1.75 1.76 8.34
N ARG A 119 2.34 2.84 8.87
CA ARG A 119 3.27 2.83 10.01
C ARG A 119 2.62 2.38 11.32
N GLU A 120 1.45 2.92 11.64
CA GLU A 120 0.84 2.77 12.96
C GLU A 120 -0.18 1.63 13.01
N ARG A 121 -0.67 1.15 11.86
CA ARG A 121 -1.74 0.14 11.81
C ARG A 121 -1.33 -1.09 11.01
N HIS A 122 -0.93 -0.93 9.75
CA HIS A 122 -0.69 -2.08 8.87
C HIS A 122 0.55 -2.86 9.30
N LEU A 123 1.69 -2.18 9.45
CA LEU A 123 2.95 -2.81 9.83
C LEU A 123 2.86 -3.58 11.17
N PRO A 124 2.30 -3.01 12.26
CA PRO A 124 2.08 -3.78 13.49
C PRO A 124 1.17 -5.00 13.29
N ALA A 125 0.10 -4.87 12.50
CA ALA A 125 -0.82 -5.98 12.25
C ALA A 125 -0.15 -7.13 11.48
N PHE A 126 0.67 -6.82 10.49
CA PHE A 126 1.43 -7.83 9.74
C PHE A 126 2.57 -8.45 10.57
N ARG A 127 3.24 -7.68 11.43
CA ARG A 127 4.21 -8.23 12.39
C ARG A 127 3.58 -9.25 13.32
N GLN A 128 2.41 -8.93 13.88
CA GLN A 128 1.66 -9.88 14.71
C GLN A 128 1.17 -11.09 13.91
N CYS A 129 0.82 -10.92 12.62
CA CYS A 129 0.52 -12.07 11.77
C CYS A 129 1.72 -13.00 11.65
N LEU A 130 2.89 -12.45 11.33
CA LEU A 130 4.11 -13.23 11.14
C LEU A 130 4.50 -13.99 12.41
N GLU A 131 4.39 -13.35 13.57
CA GLU A 131 4.62 -13.99 14.87
C GLU A 131 3.69 -15.19 15.08
N ARG A 132 2.37 -14.99 14.92
CA ARG A 132 1.38 -16.08 15.06
C ARG A 132 1.63 -17.25 14.11
N GLU A 133 2.04 -16.97 12.86
CA GLU A 133 2.31 -18.01 11.87
C GLU A 133 3.63 -18.75 12.11
N ARG A 134 4.59 -18.11 12.80
CA ARG A 134 5.82 -18.77 13.28
C ARG A 134 5.52 -19.69 14.47
N ASP A 135 4.71 -19.23 15.43
CA ASP A 135 4.32 -20.03 16.59
C ASP A 135 3.46 -21.26 16.23
N ARG A 136 2.70 -21.19 15.15
CA ARG A 136 1.93 -22.34 14.63
C ARG A 136 2.80 -23.44 14.00
N ARG A 137 4.05 -23.11 13.67
CA ARG A 137 5.01 -24.02 13.02
C ARG A 137 6.04 -24.60 13.98
N SER A 138 6.16 -24.05 15.20
CA SER A 138 6.95 -24.60 16.31
C SER A 138 6.21 -25.70 17.03
#